data_AF-A0A0C5DWR9-F1
#
_entry.id   AF-A0A0C5DWR9-F1
#
_cell.length_a   1.000
_cell.length_b   1.000
_cell.length_c   1.000
_cell.angle_alpha   90.00
_cell.angle_beta   90.00
_cell.angle_gamma   90.00
#
_symmetry.space_group_name_H-M   'P 1'
#
loop_
_entity.id
_entity.type
_entity.pdbx_description
1 polymer ?
#
loop_
_entity_poly.entity_id
_entity_poly.type
_entity_poly.pdbx_seq_one_letter_code
_entity_poly.pdbx_strand_id
1 'polypeptide(L)'
;MTPSRQQGFTLIELMVVLVIIGIASAAISLSIRPDPLQGLRQDAERLAQLLQVAQAEARVDGRPISWQADAKGFAFSRPSDDGRGVDRFKDDPQLRPRRWASPSVKARVEPGPRLVLNAEWIDAPLQVQLSDGQYSLTVQRSATGQVRVVALP
;
A
#
# COMPACT_ATOMS: atom_id res chain seq x y z
N MET A 1 -23.39 64.78 -24.04
CA MET A 1 -22.74 63.84 -23.09
C MET A 1 -23.85 63.02 -22.46
N THR A 2 -24.09 61.81 -22.95
CA THR A 2 -25.09 60.88 -22.39
C THR A 2 -24.53 60.29 -21.09
N PRO A 3 -25.21 60.45 -19.94
CA PRO A 3 -24.71 59.91 -18.68
C PRO A 3 -24.81 58.39 -18.69
N SER A 4 -23.67 57.73 -18.52
CA SER A 4 -23.58 56.28 -18.31
C SER A 4 -24.26 55.93 -16.99
N ARG A 5 -25.39 55.22 -17.08
CA ARG A 5 -26.15 54.75 -15.92
C ARG A 5 -25.29 53.72 -15.18
N GLN A 6 -24.70 54.11 -14.05
CA GLN A 6 -24.03 53.16 -13.17
C GLN A 6 -25.08 52.16 -12.66
N GLN A 7 -25.01 50.93 -13.18
CA GLN A 7 -25.79 49.80 -12.66
C GLN A 7 -25.11 49.35 -11.37
N GLY A 8 -25.52 49.93 -10.25
CA GLY A 8 -25.07 49.52 -8.92
C GLY A 8 -25.65 48.14 -8.61
N PHE A 9 -24.77 47.21 -8.22
CA PHE A 9 -25.13 45.87 -7.73
C PHE A 9 -26.17 45.99 -6.61
N THR A 10 -27.21 45.17 -6.70
CA THR A 10 -28.26 45.15 -5.67
C THR A 10 -27.81 44.27 -4.50
N LEU A 11 -28.30 44.57 -3.29
CA LEU A 11 -28.00 43.78 -2.09
C LEU A 11 -28.42 42.31 -2.25
N ILE A 12 -29.54 42.08 -2.96
CA ILE A 12 -30.04 40.74 -3.27
C ILE A 12 -29.11 39.96 -4.23
N GLU A 13 -28.48 40.63 -5.19
CA GLU A 13 -27.53 40.01 -6.11
C GLU A 13 -26.29 39.51 -5.37
N LEU A 14 -25.78 40.30 -4.42
CA LEU A 14 -24.68 39.90 -3.56
C LEU A 14 -25.09 38.75 -2.63
N MET A 15 -26.31 38.78 -2.07
CA MET A 15 -26.83 37.67 -1.25
C MET A 15 -26.92 36.37 -2.05
N VAL A 16 -27.41 36.41 -3.28
CA VAL A 16 -27.53 35.23 -4.14
C VAL A 16 -26.15 34.66 -4.50
N VAL A 17 -25.18 35.52 -4.83
CA VAL A 17 -23.80 35.09 -5.11
C VAL A 17 -23.20 34.37 -3.92
N LEU A 18 -23.35 34.91 -2.70
CA LEU A 18 -22.84 34.27 -1.48
C LEU A 18 -23.54 32.94 -1.20
N VAL A 19 -24.85 32.83 -1.46
CA VAL A 19 -25.60 31.57 -1.33
C VAL A 19 -25.11 30.52 -2.33
N ILE A 20 -24.91 30.90 -3.60
CA ILE A 20 -24.40 29.99 -4.64
C ILE A 20 -22.98 29.52 -4.29
N ILE A 21 -22.09 30.43 -3.86
CA ILE A 21 -20.74 30.08 -3.42
C ILE A 21 -20.80 29.15 -2.21
N GLY A 22 -21.70 29.39 -1.26
CA GLY A 22 -21.91 28.51 -0.10
C GLY A 22 -22.34 27.09 -0.48
N ILE A 23 -23.33 26.97 -1.37
CA ILE A 23 -23.82 25.66 -1.87
C ILE A 23 -22.75 24.95 -2.70
N ALA A 24 -22.07 25.67 -3.60
CA ALA A 24 -20.98 25.13 -4.40
C ALA A 24 -19.82 24.64 -3.51
N SER A 25 -19.45 25.42 -2.48
CA SER A 25 -18.40 25.04 -1.52
C SER A 25 -18.79 23.81 -0.70
N ALA A 26 -20.05 23.73 -0.25
CA ALA A 26 -20.57 22.56 0.46
C ALA A 26 -20.58 21.30 -0.41
N ALA A 27 -20.93 21.41 -1.70
CA ALA A 27 -20.93 20.29 -2.64
C ALA A 27 -19.52 19.74 -2.89
N ILE A 28 -18.48 20.60 -2.96
CA ILE A 28 -17.08 20.17 -3.15
C ILE A 28 -16.57 19.39 -1.93
N SER A 29 -17.02 19.72 -0.72
CA SER A 29 -16.57 19.05 0.51
C SER A 29 -17.00 17.59 0.63
N LEU A 30 -18.04 17.13 -0.09
CA LEU A 30 -18.56 15.77 0.04
C LEU A 30 -17.89 14.72 -0.86
N SER A 31 -17.00 15.12 -1.78
CA SER A 31 -16.48 14.20 -2.81
C SER A 31 -15.12 13.55 -2.49
N ILE A 32 -14.57 13.78 -1.30
CA ILE A 32 -13.29 13.17 -0.89
C ILE A 32 -13.57 11.94 -0.03
N ARG A 33 -14.08 10.88 -0.63
CA ARG A 33 -13.92 9.53 -0.05
C ARG A 33 -12.62 8.96 -0.60
N PRO A 34 -11.60 8.69 0.24
CA PRO A 34 -10.44 7.97 -0.22
C PRO A 34 -10.91 6.62 -0.77
N ASP A 35 -10.53 6.32 -2.01
CA ASP A 35 -10.84 5.05 -2.65
C ASP A 35 -10.17 3.93 -1.82
N PRO A 36 -10.95 3.03 -1.18
CA PRO A 36 -10.39 1.96 -0.35
C PRO A 36 -9.40 1.08 -1.12
N LEU A 37 -9.56 0.96 -2.45
CA LEU A 37 -8.62 0.23 -3.31
C LEU A 37 -7.23 0.90 -3.36
N GLN A 38 -7.14 2.23 -3.21
CA GLN A 38 -5.86 2.94 -3.20
C GLN A 38 -4.99 2.52 -2.00
N GLY A 39 -5.60 2.33 -0.83
CA GLY A 39 -4.89 1.84 0.36
C GLY A 39 -4.33 0.45 0.14
N LEU A 40 -5.17 -0.47 -0.37
CA LEU A 40 -4.75 -1.85 -0.65
C LEU A 40 -3.69 -1.92 -1.75
N ARG A 41 -3.79 -1.08 -2.79
CA ARG A 41 -2.78 -0.99 -3.85
C ARG A 41 -1.45 -0.47 -3.31
N GLN A 42 -1.48 0.55 -2.47
CA GLN A 42 -0.27 1.06 -1.82
C GLN A 42 0.40 -0.01 -0.94
N ASP A 43 -0.40 -0.82 -0.21
CA ASP A 43 0.10 -1.94 0.58
C ASP A 43 0.74 -3.02 -0.31
N ALA A 44 0.12 -3.37 -1.44
CA ALA A 44 0.64 -4.35 -2.40
C ALA A 44 1.94 -3.89 -3.08
N GLU A 45 2.00 -2.63 -3.53
CA GLU A 45 3.18 -2.04 -4.16
C GLU A 45 4.35 -1.96 -3.17
N ARG A 46 4.08 -1.53 -1.94
CA ARG A 46 5.08 -1.50 -0.87
C ARG A 46 5.59 -2.90 -0.56
N LEU A 47 4.69 -3.89 -0.48
CA LEU A 47 5.10 -5.28 -0.26
C LEU A 47 6.00 -5.77 -1.40
N ALA A 48 5.64 -5.49 -2.66
CA ALA A 48 6.44 -5.89 -3.81
C ALA A 48 7.87 -5.34 -3.75
N GLN A 49 8.02 -4.06 -3.40
CA GLN A 49 9.34 -3.42 -3.24
C GLN A 49 10.14 -4.05 -2.10
N LEU A 50 9.52 -4.27 -0.94
CA LEU A 50 10.21 -4.83 0.21
C LEU A 50 10.60 -6.31 0.02
N LEU A 51 9.80 -7.08 -0.71
CA LEU A 51 10.17 -8.45 -1.10
C LEU A 51 11.41 -8.46 -1.99
N GLN A 52 11.55 -7.49 -2.90
CA GLN A 52 12.76 -7.38 -3.73
C GLN A 52 13.99 -7.03 -2.89
N VAL A 53 13.86 -6.09 -1.95
CA VAL A 53 14.95 -5.73 -1.02
C VAL A 53 15.34 -6.94 -0.17
N ALA A 54 14.36 -7.62 0.45
CA ALA A 54 14.62 -8.81 1.26
C ALA A 54 15.24 -9.95 0.44
N GLN A 55 14.85 -10.12 -0.83
CA GLN A 55 15.47 -11.11 -1.71
C GLN A 55 16.93 -10.74 -2.04
N ALA A 56 17.22 -9.47 -2.28
CA ALA A 56 18.59 -9.00 -2.51
C ALA A 56 19.45 -9.22 -1.26
N GLU A 57 18.92 -8.88 -0.08
CA GLU A 57 19.59 -9.10 1.20
C GLU A 57 19.86 -10.57 1.46
N ALA A 58 18.87 -11.45 1.27
CA ALA A 58 19.03 -12.90 1.44
C ALA A 58 20.14 -13.48 0.55
N ARG A 59 20.32 -12.92 -0.66
CA ARG A 59 21.39 -13.32 -1.59
C ARG A 59 22.75 -12.81 -1.16
N VAL A 60 22.85 -11.58 -0.65
CA VAL A 60 24.09 -10.97 -0.18
C VAL A 60 24.58 -11.67 1.09
N ASP A 61 23.68 -11.88 2.04
CA ASP A 61 23.98 -12.51 3.32
C ASP A 61 24.09 -14.04 3.24
N GLY A 62 23.59 -14.65 2.16
CA GLY A 62 23.48 -16.10 2.03
C GLY A 62 22.52 -16.76 3.02
N ARG A 63 21.69 -15.97 3.73
CA ARG A 63 20.77 -16.43 4.77
C ARG A 63 19.31 -16.28 4.32
N PRO A 64 18.46 -17.30 4.51
CA PRO A 64 17.07 -17.21 4.12
C PRO A 64 16.31 -16.21 5.00
N ILE A 65 15.46 -15.39 4.37
CA ILE A 65 14.58 -14.44 5.05
C ILE A 65 13.14 -14.92 4.93
N SER A 66 12.49 -15.13 6.06
CA SER A 66 11.06 -15.49 6.15
C SER A 66 10.19 -14.24 6.32
N TRP A 67 9.11 -14.17 5.57
CA TRP A 67 8.09 -13.14 5.71
C TRP A 67 6.82 -13.71 6.34
N GLN A 68 6.24 -12.92 7.25
CA GLN A 68 5.02 -13.27 7.97
C GLN A 68 4.12 -12.04 8.05
N ALA A 69 2.83 -12.24 7.86
CA ALA A 69 1.82 -11.18 7.93
C ALA A 69 0.68 -11.56 8.87
N ASP A 70 0.11 -10.53 9.49
CA ASP A 70 -1.13 -10.58 10.25
C ASP A 70 -2.11 -9.52 9.74
N ALA A 71 -3.27 -9.41 10.38
CA ALA A 71 -4.30 -8.44 9.99
C ALA A 71 -3.86 -6.97 10.10
N LYS A 72 -2.86 -6.66 10.93
CA LYS A 72 -2.42 -5.31 11.29
C LYS A 72 -1.13 -4.90 10.56
N GLY A 73 -0.32 -5.86 10.11
CA GLY A 73 0.95 -5.60 9.47
C GLY A 73 1.69 -6.86 9.02
N PHE A 74 2.98 -6.69 8.77
CA PHE A 74 3.88 -7.76 8.37
C PHE A 74 5.31 -7.50 8.87
N ALA A 75 6.09 -8.56 8.93
CA ALA A 75 7.49 -8.52 9.34
C ALA A 75 8.33 -9.52 8.55
N PHE A 76 9.60 -9.16 8.38
CA PHE A 76 10.64 -10.07 7.92
C PHE A 76 11.38 -10.64 9.12
N SER A 77 11.92 -11.84 8.96
CA SER A 77 12.67 -12.53 9.99
C SER A 77 13.74 -13.41 9.38
N ARG A 78 14.92 -13.47 10.01
CA ARG A 78 16.00 -14.39 9.64
C ARG A 78 16.48 -15.16 10.86
N PRO A 79 17.14 -16.32 10.69
CA PRO A 79 17.85 -16.96 11.80
C PRO A 79 18.85 -15.99 12.42
N SER A 80 18.89 -15.91 13.75
CA SER A 80 19.88 -15.09 14.45
C SER A 80 21.27 -15.72 14.38
N ASP A 81 22.31 -14.89 14.40
CA ASP A 81 23.71 -15.34 14.36
C ASP A 81 24.12 -16.19 15.55
N ASP A 82 23.45 -16.02 16.69
CA ASP A 82 23.70 -16.82 17.89
C ASP A 82 22.95 -18.17 17.89
N GLY A 83 22.14 -18.43 16.85
CA GLY A 83 21.37 -19.66 16.68
C GLY A 83 20.22 -19.86 17.68
N ARG A 84 19.97 -18.90 18.58
CA ARG A 84 18.99 -19.04 19.68
C ARG A 84 17.64 -18.37 19.40
N GLY A 85 17.45 -17.82 18.21
CA GLY A 85 16.21 -17.17 17.85
C GLY A 85 16.15 -16.66 16.42
N VAL A 86 15.22 -15.73 16.20
CA VAL A 86 15.05 -15.04 14.93
C VAL A 86 15.28 -13.55 15.12
N ASP A 87 16.10 -12.97 14.25
CA ASP A 87 16.22 -11.53 14.10
C ASP A 87 15.03 -11.04 13.26
N ARG A 88 14.30 -10.03 13.76
CA ARG A 88 13.14 -9.43 13.09
C ARG A 88 13.44 -8.08 12.45
N PHE A 89 14.72 -7.78 12.22
CA PHE A 89 15.18 -6.57 11.54
C PHE A 89 14.66 -5.28 12.20
N LYS A 90 14.50 -5.27 13.54
CA LYS A 90 13.86 -4.13 14.26
C LYS A 90 14.62 -2.81 14.07
N ASP A 91 15.95 -2.91 13.99
CA ASP A 91 16.86 -1.77 13.83
C ASP A 91 17.17 -1.47 12.35
N ASP A 92 16.65 -2.28 11.42
CA ASP A 92 16.86 -2.10 9.99
C ASP A 92 15.83 -1.12 9.39
N PRO A 93 16.26 -0.03 8.75
CA PRO A 93 15.33 0.98 8.22
C PRO A 93 14.45 0.44 7.08
N GLN A 94 14.91 -0.57 6.34
CA GLN A 94 14.23 -1.14 5.19
C GLN A 94 13.29 -2.27 5.62
N LEU A 95 13.82 -3.29 6.31
CA LEU A 95 13.15 -4.57 6.59
C LEU A 95 12.44 -4.65 7.95
N ARG A 96 12.47 -3.58 8.75
CA ARG A 96 11.71 -3.52 10.01
C ARG A 96 10.22 -3.86 9.84
N PRO A 97 9.57 -4.37 10.90
CA PRO A 97 8.14 -4.61 10.91
C PRO A 97 7.33 -3.38 10.52
N ARG A 98 6.31 -3.55 9.67
CA ARG A 98 5.46 -2.45 9.19
C ARG A 98 3.99 -2.78 9.41
N ARG A 99 3.21 -1.73 9.61
CA ARG A 99 1.74 -1.81 9.63
C ARG A 99 1.20 -1.62 8.22
N TRP A 100 0.07 -2.27 7.94
CA TRP A 100 -0.70 -1.99 6.74
C TRP A 100 -1.23 -0.56 6.78
N ALA A 101 -1.31 0.08 5.62
CA ALA A 101 -2.03 1.34 5.45
C ALA A 101 -3.54 1.10 5.53
N SER A 102 -3.99 -0.04 5.03
CA SER A 102 -5.38 -0.48 5.10
C SER A 102 -5.75 -0.95 6.52
N PRO A 103 -7.01 -0.77 6.98
CA PRO A 103 -7.41 -1.07 8.36
C PRO A 103 -7.24 -2.54 8.78
N SER A 104 -7.46 -3.46 7.84
CA SER A 104 -7.34 -4.90 8.03
C SER A 104 -6.98 -5.54 6.70
N VAL A 105 -5.88 -6.29 6.64
CA VAL A 105 -5.46 -7.02 5.44
C VAL A 105 -5.29 -8.49 5.77
N LYS A 106 -5.95 -9.35 4.99
CA LYS A 106 -5.70 -10.79 4.98
C LYS A 106 -4.68 -11.08 3.88
N ALA A 107 -3.52 -11.59 4.27
CA ALA A 107 -2.52 -12.07 3.35
C ALA A 107 -2.58 -13.61 3.24
N ARG A 108 -2.62 -14.12 2.01
CA ARG A 108 -2.52 -15.56 1.71
C ARG A 108 -1.31 -15.78 0.80
N VAL A 109 -0.47 -16.74 1.18
CA VAL A 109 0.68 -17.16 0.38
C VAL A 109 0.33 -18.46 -0.33
N GLU A 110 0.68 -18.57 -1.61
CA GLU A 110 0.52 -19.78 -2.43
C GLU A 110 1.83 -20.07 -3.17
N PRO A 111 2.33 -21.33 -3.18
CA PRO A 111 1.59 -22.57 -2.87
C PRO A 111 1.62 -23.05 -1.41
N GLY A 112 2.33 -22.35 -0.50
CA GLY A 112 2.56 -22.82 0.87
C GLY A 112 2.18 -21.80 1.95
N PRO A 113 2.14 -22.20 3.23
CA PRO A 113 1.70 -21.34 4.32
C PRO A 113 2.71 -20.24 4.71
N ARG A 114 3.93 -20.29 4.16
CA ARG A 114 5.02 -19.35 4.49
C ARG A 114 5.74 -18.90 3.23
N LEU A 115 6.10 -17.63 3.23
CA LEU A 115 6.95 -17.03 2.20
C LEU A 115 8.38 -17.01 2.73
N VAL A 116 9.26 -17.80 2.12
CA VAL A 116 10.69 -17.84 2.41
C VAL A 116 11.45 -17.36 1.18
N LEU A 117 12.31 -16.38 1.39
CA LEU A 117 13.19 -15.79 0.40
C LEU A 117 14.56 -16.43 0.59
N ASN A 118 14.92 -17.36 -0.28
CA ASN A 118 16.20 -18.05 -0.24
C ASN A 118 17.30 -17.24 -0.90
N ALA A 119 18.55 -17.62 -0.67
CA ALA A 119 19.71 -17.02 -1.32
C ALA A 119 19.89 -17.46 -2.80
N GLU A 120 18.93 -18.20 -3.37
CA GLU A 120 19.01 -18.76 -4.71
C GLU A 120 18.69 -17.73 -5.81
N TRP A 121 19.30 -17.93 -6.99
CA TRP A 121 19.09 -17.08 -8.16
C TRP A 121 17.79 -17.42 -8.91
N ILE A 122 17.38 -18.70 -8.88
CA ILE A 122 16.16 -19.23 -9.48
C ILE A 122 15.29 -19.78 -8.35
N ASP A 123 14.11 -19.22 -8.18
CA ASP A 123 13.18 -19.63 -7.13
C ASP A 123 11.83 -20.06 -7.71
N ALA A 124 11.07 -20.84 -6.95
CA ALA A 124 9.72 -21.21 -7.32
C ALA A 124 8.83 -19.96 -7.43
N PRO A 125 7.94 -19.88 -8.44
CA PRO A 125 6.99 -18.79 -8.53
C PRO A 125 6.11 -18.78 -7.27
N LEU A 126 5.88 -17.59 -6.73
CA LEU A 126 5.19 -17.40 -5.47
C LEU A 126 4.17 -16.28 -5.60
N GLN A 127 3.01 -16.45 -4.97
CA GLN A 127 1.95 -15.46 -4.98
C GLN A 127 1.56 -15.10 -3.56
N VAL A 128 1.44 -13.80 -3.29
CA VAL A 128 0.88 -13.26 -2.06
C VAL A 128 -0.37 -12.49 -2.40
N GLN A 129 -1.53 -13.08 -2.10
CA GLN A 129 -2.80 -12.42 -2.25
C GLN A 129 -3.07 -11.56 -1.01
N LEU A 130 -3.32 -10.28 -1.21
CA LEU A 130 -3.74 -9.32 -0.19
C LEU A 130 -5.21 -8.99 -0.41
N SER A 131 -6.02 -9.11 0.64
CA SER A 131 -7.43 -8.72 0.60
C SER A 131 -7.82 -7.93 1.84
N ASP A 132 -8.56 -6.84 1.65
CA ASP A 132 -9.15 -6.06 2.73
C ASP A 132 -10.58 -6.50 3.09
N GLY A 133 -11.09 -7.55 2.42
CA GLY A 133 -12.45 -8.06 2.54
C GLY A 133 -13.42 -7.56 1.45
N GLN A 134 -13.11 -6.48 0.74
CA GLN A 134 -13.89 -5.96 -0.39
C GLN A 134 -13.15 -6.13 -1.72
N TYR A 135 -11.84 -5.88 -1.71
CA TYR A 135 -10.96 -5.98 -2.86
C TYR A 135 -9.88 -7.03 -2.61
N SER A 136 -9.25 -7.48 -3.70
CA SER A 136 -8.13 -8.41 -3.65
C SER A 136 -7.11 -8.04 -4.70
N LEU A 137 -5.84 -8.01 -4.30
CA LEU A 137 -4.69 -7.83 -5.18
C LEU A 137 -3.68 -8.94 -4.94
N THR A 138 -2.96 -9.34 -5.98
CA THR A 138 -1.95 -10.40 -5.89
C THR A 138 -0.57 -9.83 -6.17
N VAL A 139 0.36 -10.01 -5.24
CA VAL A 139 1.78 -9.75 -5.44
C VAL A 139 2.42 -11.05 -5.92
N GLN A 140 2.83 -11.10 -7.19
CA GLN A 140 3.43 -12.27 -7.81
C GLN A 140 4.94 -12.09 -7.95
N ARG A 141 5.70 -13.11 -7.57
CA ARG A 141 7.12 -13.26 -7.86
C ARG A 141 7.29 -14.27 -9.00
N SER A 142 7.97 -13.87 -10.08
CA SER A 142 8.35 -14.77 -11.18
C SER A 142 9.58 -15.61 -10.80
N ALA A 143 9.83 -16.67 -11.56
CA ALA A 143 11.04 -17.50 -11.39
C ALA A 143 12.36 -16.73 -11.61
N THR A 144 12.30 -15.61 -12.35
CA THR A 144 13.45 -14.70 -12.56
C THR A 144 13.64 -13.71 -11.40
N GLY A 145 12.81 -13.77 -10.36
CA GLY A 145 12.87 -12.90 -9.19
C GLY A 145 12.15 -11.55 -9.37
N GLN A 146 11.48 -11.31 -10.50
CA GLN A 146 10.69 -10.09 -10.70
C GLN A 146 9.43 -10.14 -9.84
N VAL A 147 9.21 -9.09 -9.04
CA VAL A 147 8.00 -8.97 -8.21
C VAL A 147 7.08 -7.90 -8.81
N ARG A 148 5.80 -8.23 -9.02
CA ARG A 148 4.79 -7.34 -9.60
C ARG A 148 3.44 -7.46 -8.90
N VAL A 149 2.67 -6.39 -8.90
CA VAL A 149 1.28 -6.38 -8.44
C VAL A 149 0.36 -6.67 -9.62
N VAL A 150 -0.55 -7.61 -9.45
CA VAL A 150 -1.55 -8.01 -10.43
C VAL A 150 -2.92 -7.92 -9.77
N ALA A 151 -3.83 -7.16 -10.37
CA ALA A 151 -5.23 -7.17 -9.95
C ALA A 151 -5.90 -8.43 -10.51
N LEU A 152 -6.65 -9.15 -9.67
CA LEU A 152 -7.54 -10.19 -10.16
C LEU A 152 -8.75 -9.51 -10.85
N PRO A 153 -9.20 -10.01 -12.01
CA PRO A 153 -10.39 -9.50 -12.68
C PRO A 153 -11.67 -9.76 -11.87
#